data_AF-A0A6A1Q2X9-F1
#
_entry.id   AF-A0A6A1Q2X9-F1
#
_cell.length_a   1.000
_cell.length_b   1.000
_cell.length_c   1.000
_cell.angle_alpha   90.00
_cell.angle_beta   90.00
_cell.angle_gamma   90.00
#
_symmetry.space_group_name_H-M   'P 1'
#
loop_
_entity.id
_entity.type
_entity.pdbx_description
1 polymer ?
#
loop_
_entity_poly.entity_id
_entity_poly.type
_entity_poly.pdbx_seq_one_letter_code
_entity_poly.pdbx_strand_id
1 'polypeptide(L)' 'MPGMAGGMPGMAGMLGLNNIISDPEVLVAMQDPEVMTAFQDVPQNLANMLKYQSNPKVVNLISKSSAKLGGQA' A
#
# COMPACT_ATOMS: atom_id res chain seq x y z
N MET A 1 -19.92 29.91 6.31
CA MET A 1 -20.07 28.56 6.90
C MET A 1 -18.76 27.83 6.67
N PRO A 2 -18.04 27.38 7.71
CA PRO A 2 -16.79 26.65 7.53
C PRO A 2 -17.09 25.29 6.89
N GLY A 3 -16.46 25.03 5.75
CA GLY A 3 -16.59 23.79 4.99
C GLY A 3 -16.11 22.61 5.80
N MET A 4 -17.05 21.79 6.26
CA MET A 4 -16.74 20.47 6.78
C MET A 4 -16.51 19.58 5.56
N ALA A 5 -15.24 19.54 5.13
CA ALA A 5 -14.69 18.44 4.37
C ALA A 5 -14.77 17.17 5.26
N GLY A 6 -15.98 16.68 5.48
CA GLY A 6 -16.22 15.32 5.95
C GLY A 6 -15.88 14.40 4.78
N GLY A 7 -14.58 14.21 4.55
CA GLY A 7 -14.06 13.31 3.53
C GLY A 7 -14.64 11.93 3.77
N MET A 8 -15.50 11.49 2.86
CA MET A 8 -16.03 10.15 2.79
C MET A 8 -14.89 9.14 3.08
N PRO A 9 -15.05 8.16 3.99
CA PRO A 9 -13.98 7.18 4.30
C PRO A 9 -13.42 6.48 3.05
N GLY A 10 -14.25 6.30 2.02
CA GLY A 10 -13.83 5.77 0.72
C GLY A 10 -12.99 6.74 -0.12
N MET A 11 -13.17 8.06 0.04
CA MET A 11 -12.37 9.08 -0.65
C MET A 11 -11.00 9.25 0.02
N ALA A 12 -10.92 9.20 1.36
CA ALA A 12 -9.64 9.21 2.07
C ALA A 12 -8.79 7.96 1.74
N GLY A 13 -9.44 6.79 1.65
CA GLY A 13 -8.80 5.56 1.17
C GLY A 13 -8.35 5.64 -0.29
N MET A 14 -9.18 6.18 -1.19
CA MET A 14 -8.82 6.38 -2.60
C MET A 14 -7.69 7.42 -2.78
N LEU A 15 -7.69 8.49 -1.99
CA LEU A 15 -6.62 9.50 -2.00
C LEU A 15 -5.33 8.95 -1.39
N GLY A 16 -5.42 8.16 -0.30
CA GLY A 16 -4.28 7.48 0.31
C GLY A 16 -3.64 6.44 -0.60
N LEU A 17 -4.47 5.64 -1.30
CA LEU A 17 -4.00 4.70 -2.31
C LEU A 17 -3.41 5.43 -3.53
N ASN A 18 -4.03 6.51 -4.02
CA ASN A 18 -3.44 7.29 -5.10
C ASN A 18 -2.06 7.86 -4.74
N ASN A 19 -1.86 8.30 -3.49
CA ASN A 19 -0.55 8.78 -3.02
C ASN A 19 0.50 7.67 -2.93
N ILE A 20 0.09 6.42 -2.72
CA ILE A 20 0.97 5.25 -2.74
C ILE A 20 1.29 4.86 -4.18
N ILE A 21 0.28 4.76 -5.04
CA ILE A 21 0.45 4.35 -6.44
C ILE A 21 1.17 5.43 -7.26
N SER A 22 1.13 6.70 -6.84
CA SER A 22 1.90 7.78 -7.48
C SER A 22 3.38 7.79 -7.07
N ASP A 23 3.77 6.98 -6.08
CA ASP A 23 5.16 6.90 -5.66
C ASP A 23 5.96 6.13 -6.73
N PRO A 24 7.02 6.72 -7.30
CA PRO A 24 7.81 6.07 -8.34
C PRO A 24 8.43 4.76 -7.87
N GLU A 25 8.76 4.63 -6.58
CA GLU A 25 9.30 3.38 -6.05
C GLU A 25 8.22 2.29 -5.97
N VAL A 26 6.98 2.67 -5.65
CA VAL A 26 5.83 1.76 -5.66
C VAL A 26 5.51 1.34 -7.10
N LEU A 27 5.51 2.28 -8.05
CA LEU A 27 5.28 1.98 -9.46
C LEU A 27 6.34 1.03 -10.04
N VAL A 28 7.61 1.23 -9.67
CA VAL A 28 8.69 0.33 -10.07
C VAL A 28 8.54 -1.03 -9.38
N ALA A 29 8.18 -1.06 -8.10
CA ALA A 29 7.95 -2.31 -7.39
C ALA A 29 6.75 -3.09 -7.96
N MET A 30 5.66 -2.42 -8.37
CA MET A 30 4.49 -3.06 -8.98
C MET A 30 4.79 -3.66 -10.37
N GLN A 31 5.90 -3.31 -11.02
CA GLN A 31 6.32 -4.00 -12.25
C GLN A 31 7.00 -5.33 -11.94
N ASP A 32 7.41 -5.57 -10.69
CA ASP A 32 8.00 -6.82 -10.28
C ASP A 32 6.87 -7.86 -10.05
N PRO A 33 6.90 -9.00 -10.76
CA PRO A 33 5.87 -10.02 -10.64
C PRO A 33 5.78 -10.62 -9.23
N GLU A 34 6.89 -10.69 -8.48
CA GLU A 34 6.86 -11.18 -7.10
C GLU A 34 6.13 -10.21 -6.18
N VAL A 35 6.28 -8.90 -6.44
CA VAL A 35 5.62 -7.84 -5.67
C VAL A 35 4.13 -7.77 -5.99
N MET A 36 3.74 -7.87 -7.26
CA MET A 36 2.32 -7.96 -7.63
C MET A 36 1.63 -9.16 -6.99
N THR A 37 2.34 -10.29 -6.96
CA THR A 37 1.82 -11.50 -6.32
C THR A 37 1.67 -11.28 -4.82
N ALA A 38 2.70 -10.76 -4.15
CA ALA A 38 2.63 -10.48 -2.72
C ALA A 38 1.53 -9.47 -2.35
N PHE A 39 1.34 -8.43 -3.14
CA PHE A 39 0.31 -7.42 -2.91
C PHE A 39 -1.11 -8.01 -2.95
N GLN A 40 -1.31 -9.08 -3.73
CA GLN A 40 -2.57 -9.82 -3.79
C GLN A 40 -2.65 -10.95 -2.76
N ASP A 41 -1.53 -11.62 -2.47
CA ASP A 41 -1.49 -12.82 -1.63
C ASP A 41 -1.52 -12.50 -0.13
N VAL A 42 -0.94 -11.36 0.28
CA VAL A 42 -0.86 -10.94 1.70
C VAL A 42 -2.24 -10.60 2.31
N PRO A 43 -3.12 -9.82 1.65
CA PRO A 43 -4.46 -9.55 2.17
C PRO A 43 -5.35 -10.79 2.24
N GLN A 44 -5.13 -11.77 1.36
CA GLN A 44 -5.89 -13.03 1.35
C GLN A 44 -5.50 -13.94 2.50
N ASN A 45 -4.21 -13.95 2.87
CA ASN A 45 -3.71 -14.68 4.04
C ASN A 45 -2.42 -14.04 4.55
N LEU A 46 -2.47 -13.51 5.78
CA LEU A 46 -1.34 -12.83 6.41
C LEU A 46 -0.10 -13.74 6.57
N ALA A 47 -0.27 -15.06 6.63
CA ALA A 47 0.86 -16.00 6.66
C ALA A 47 1.69 -15.99 5.37
N ASN A 48 1.12 -15.55 4.25
CA ASN A 48 1.86 -15.41 2.98
C ASN A 48 2.96 -14.37 3.06
N MET A 49 2.89 -13.38 3.97
CA MET A 49 4.00 -12.45 4.23
C MET A 49 5.32 -13.17 4.52
N LEU A 50 5.28 -14.31 5.21
CA LEU A 50 6.46 -15.08 5.57
C LEU A 50 7.18 -15.62 4.32
N LYS A 51 6.43 -15.93 3.26
CA LYS A 51 7.00 -16.37 1.97
C LYS A 51 7.81 -15.27 1.29
N TYR A 52 7.44 -14.01 1.53
CA TYR A 52 8.06 -12.85 0.91
C TYR A 52 9.04 -12.12 1.82
N GLN A 53 9.23 -12.55 3.08
CA GLN A 53 10.15 -11.90 4.00
C GLN A 53 11.60 -11.89 3.49
N SER A 54 11.96 -12.88 2.68
CA SER A 54 13.28 -13.01 2.06
C SER A 54 13.44 -12.11 0.82
N ASN A 55 12.35 -11.57 0.27
CA ASN A 55 12.41 -10.61 -0.82
C ASN A 55 12.40 -9.17 -0.24
N PRO A 56 13.56 -8.49 -0.22
CA PRO A 56 13.67 -7.14 0.34
C PRO A 56 12.81 -6.11 -0.42
N LYS A 57 12.48 -6.34 -1.70
CA LYS A 57 11.61 -5.46 -2.48
C LYS A 57 10.18 -5.49 -1.95
N VAL A 58 9.66 -6.68 -1.68
CA VAL A 58 8.29 -6.87 -1.14
C VAL A 58 8.20 -6.31 0.27
N VAL A 59 9.19 -6.61 1.11
CA VAL A 59 9.25 -6.07 2.48
C VAL A 59 9.28 -4.55 2.46
N ASN A 60 10.14 -3.93 1.64
CA ASN A 60 10.20 -2.48 1.50
C ASN A 60 8.87 -1.90 1.00
N LEU A 61 8.21 -2.53 0.03
CA LEU A 61 6.92 -2.06 -0.47
C LEU A 61 5.86 -2.07 0.63
N ILE A 62 5.77 -3.17 1.38
CA ILE A 62 4.74 -3.34 2.41
C ILE A 62 4.98 -2.36 3.56
N SER A 63 6.23 -2.17 3.99
CA SER A 63 6.58 -1.15 4.98
C SER A 63 6.27 0.28 4.52
N LYS A 64 6.50 0.61 3.25
CA LYS A 64 6.17 1.94 2.69
C LYS A 64 4.66 2.13 2.53
N SER A 65 3.96 1.08 2.11
CA SER A 65 2.51 1.10 1.94
C SER A 65 1.81 1.22 3.29
N SER A 66 2.25 0.48 4.31
CA SER A 66 1.71 0.58 5.67
C SER A 66 1.99 1.94 6.32
N ALA A 67 3.17 2.52 6.11
CA ALA A 67 3.49 3.87 6.59
C ALA A 67 2.61 4.95 5.93
N LYS A 68 2.34 4.85 4.63
CA LYS A 68 1.51 5.83 3.89
C LYS A 68 -0.01 5.64 4.12
N LEU A 69 -0.48 4.40 4.33
CA LEU A 69 -1.89 4.12 4.67
C LEU A 69 -2.20 4.35 6.15
N GLY A 70 -1.27 4.03 7.05
CA GLY A 70 -1.42 4.20 8.50
C GLY A 70 -1.02 5.59 9.01
N GLY A 71 -0.34 6.39 8.20
CA GLY A 71 0.13 7.74 8.53
C GLY A 71 -0.90 8.86 8.35
N GLN A 72 -2.18 8.54 8.17
CA GLN A 72 -3.26 9.52 8.24
C GLN A 72 -4.00 9.35 9.57
N ALA A 73 -3.37 9.84 10.64
CA ALA A 73 -4.04 10.21 11.89
C ALA A 73 -3.92 11.73 12.05
#